data_AF-A0A660WJ39-F1
#
_entry.id   AF-A0A660WJ39-F1
#
_cell.length_a   1.000
_cell.length_b   1.000
_cell.length_c   1.000
_cell.angle_alpha   90.00
_cell.angle_beta   90.00
_cell.angle_gamma   90.00
#
_symmetry.space_group_name_H-M   'P 1'
#
loop_
_entity.id
_entity.type
_entity.pdbx_description
1 polymer ?
#
loop_
_entity_poly.entity_id
_entity_poly.type
_entity_poly.pdbx_seq_one_letter_code
_entity_poly.pdbx_strand_id
1 'polypeptide(L)'
;MPLDLKGKEILKEVNYEKVREAIIDSILKRISREGTQGCDLRLIIEKTLQEKDFSDFIKRLVEKIREKTKMTEKESKISASYLIQEDIGNEICKDMEGEMEEVTEQKGIQEKGEKEKLWTGSKRRFLGKRAPILPDLFGIFKRHLILRITICVGFLFLIISAVLFRSFYKAILVGLTLTAFEEESLYIKIANLLGGIGGILIFFTSLSIVLQHFLLTKSRDETLREIARRFLERKVK
;
A
#
# COMPACT_ATOMS: atom_id res chain seq x y z
N MET A 1 -4.24 -8.67 25.88
CA MET A 1 -3.80 -9.38 24.65
C MET A 1 -5.05 -9.78 23.88
N PRO A 2 -5.08 -9.64 22.55
CA PRO A 2 -6.25 -9.95 21.73
C PRO A 2 -6.55 -11.45 21.62
N LEU A 3 -5.62 -12.33 22.00
CA LEU A 3 -5.85 -13.77 22.10
C LEU A 3 -6.66 -14.15 23.34
N ASP A 4 -7.71 -14.93 23.12
CA ASP A 4 -8.52 -15.53 24.17
C ASP A 4 -7.86 -16.84 24.68
N LEU A 5 -8.29 -17.36 25.83
CA LEU A 5 -7.70 -18.51 26.53
C LEU A 5 -7.58 -19.75 25.64
N LYS A 6 -8.62 -20.04 24.85
CA LYS A 6 -8.64 -21.21 23.95
C LYS A 6 -7.65 -21.05 22.80
N GLY A 7 -7.50 -19.83 22.25
CA GLY A 7 -6.48 -19.53 21.24
C GLY A 7 -5.05 -19.77 21.77
N LYS A 8 -4.77 -19.31 22.99
CA LYS A 8 -3.48 -19.55 23.65
C LYS A 8 -3.22 -21.03 23.92
N GLU A 9 -4.24 -21.76 24.34
CA GLU A 9 -4.16 -23.20 24.59
C GLU A 9 -3.82 -23.97 23.30
N ILE A 10 -4.48 -23.65 22.18
CA ILE A 10 -4.20 -24.23 20.87
C ILE A 10 -2.74 -24.00 20.47
N LEU A 11 -2.24 -22.76 20.60
CA LEU A 11 -0.84 -22.43 20.28
C LEU A 11 0.14 -23.20 21.17
N LYS A 12 -0.17 -23.35 22.46
CA LYS A 12 0.64 -24.11 23.41
C LYS A 12 0.71 -25.59 23.04
N GLU A 13 -0.40 -26.21 22.66
CA GLU A 13 -0.48 -27.63 22.29
C GLU A 13 0.33 -27.97 21.03
N VAL A 14 0.46 -27.02 20.10
CA VAL A 14 1.25 -27.22 18.87
C VAL A 14 2.73 -26.86 19.03
N ASN A 15 3.19 -26.59 20.25
CA ASN A 15 4.55 -26.14 20.55
C ASN A 15 4.94 -24.87 19.76
N TYR A 16 4.00 -23.94 19.60
CA TYR A 16 4.23 -22.69 18.86
C TYR A 16 5.46 -21.92 19.35
N GLU A 17 5.72 -21.93 20.67
CA GLU A 17 6.86 -21.24 21.28
C GLU A 17 8.21 -21.63 20.64
N LYS A 18 8.37 -22.89 20.20
CA LYS A 18 9.62 -23.36 19.57
C LYS A 18 9.85 -22.80 18.17
N VAL A 19 8.79 -22.37 17.49
CA VAL A 19 8.84 -21.87 16.10
C VAL A 19 8.51 -20.39 16.00
N ARG A 20 8.03 -19.78 17.08
CA ARG A 20 7.59 -18.38 17.15
C ARG A 20 8.65 -17.41 16.61
N GLU A 21 9.87 -17.48 17.15
CA GLU A 21 10.96 -16.60 16.72
C GLU A 21 11.33 -16.80 15.24
N ALA A 22 11.35 -18.04 14.77
CA ALA A 22 11.61 -18.33 13.36
C ALA A 22 10.52 -17.76 12.44
N ILE A 23 9.26 -17.77 12.87
CA ILE A 23 8.14 -17.17 12.13
C ILE A 23 8.33 -15.65 12.06
N ILE A 24 8.63 -15.00 13.19
CA ILE A 24 8.88 -13.55 13.24
C ILE A 24 10.03 -13.17 12.30
N ASP A 25 11.16 -13.89 12.39
CA ASP A 25 12.33 -13.63 11.57
C ASP A 25 12.04 -13.83 10.07
N SER A 26 11.29 -14.86 9.70
CA SER A 26 10.88 -15.08 8.31
C SER A 26 9.91 -14.01 7.81
N ILE A 27 8.98 -13.53 8.63
CA ILE A 27 8.09 -12.41 8.28
C ILE A 27 8.90 -11.14 8.04
N LEU A 28 9.78 -10.77 8.97
CA LEU A 28 10.62 -9.59 8.86
C LEU A 28 11.58 -9.68 7.68
N LYS A 29 12.13 -10.87 7.41
CA LYS A 29 12.97 -11.12 6.23
C LYS A 29 12.17 -10.95 4.95
N ARG A 30 10.92 -11.39 4.90
CA ARG A 30 10.03 -11.16 3.76
C ARG A 30 9.72 -9.68 3.59
N ILE A 31 9.42 -8.95 4.67
CA ILE A 31 9.22 -7.50 4.65
C ILE A 31 10.47 -6.78 4.15
N SER A 32 11.67 -7.17 4.59
CA SER A 32 12.92 -6.54 4.16
C SER A 32 13.20 -6.67 2.66
N ARG A 33 12.66 -7.72 2.01
CA ARG A 33 12.86 -7.99 0.59
C ARG A 33 11.75 -7.43 -0.29
N GLU A 34 10.50 -7.64 0.13
CA GLU A 34 9.31 -7.47 -0.69
C GLU A 34 8.31 -6.49 -0.05
N GLY A 35 8.64 -5.87 1.09
CA GLY A 35 7.75 -4.97 1.81
C GLY A 35 7.28 -3.81 0.92
N THR A 36 5.96 -3.59 0.93
CA THR A 36 5.31 -2.49 0.22
C THR A 36 4.27 -1.85 1.14
N GLN A 37 4.09 -0.54 0.99
CA GLN A 37 3.08 0.20 1.73
C GLN A 37 1.67 -0.30 1.45
N GLY A 38 0.83 -0.27 2.48
CA GLY A 38 -0.55 -0.72 2.42
C GLY A 38 -0.71 -2.25 2.31
N CYS A 39 0.37 -3.02 2.34
CA CYS A 39 0.29 -4.48 2.32
C CYS A 39 -0.28 -5.02 3.64
N ASP A 40 -1.22 -5.96 3.56
CA ASP A 40 -1.81 -6.61 4.73
C ASP A 40 -0.79 -7.58 5.38
N LEU A 41 -0.46 -7.35 6.65
CA LEU A 41 0.45 -8.21 7.41
C LEU A 41 -0.03 -9.67 7.41
N ARG A 42 -1.35 -9.90 7.40
CA ARG A 42 -1.93 -11.24 7.35
C ARG A 42 -1.54 -11.99 6.08
N LEU A 43 -1.51 -11.31 4.93
CA LEU A 43 -1.10 -11.92 3.67
C LEU A 43 0.39 -12.28 3.68
N ILE A 44 1.21 -11.47 4.36
CA ILE A 44 2.63 -11.75 4.55
C ILE A 44 2.81 -12.97 5.46
N ILE A 45 2.05 -13.03 6.56
CA ILE A 45 2.01 -14.19 7.45
C ILE A 45 1.58 -15.44 6.66
N GLU A 46 0.46 -15.39 5.95
CA GLU A 46 -0.05 -16.52 5.14
C GLU A 46 1.01 -17.04 4.16
N LYS A 47 1.69 -16.15 3.44
CA LYS A 47 2.78 -16.55 2.51
C LYS A 47 3.97 -17.15 3.24
N THR A 48 4.33 -16.61 4.40
CA THR A 48 5.44 -17.13 5.21
C THR A 48 5.11 -18.53 5.73
N LEU A 49 3.89 -18.74 6.19
CA LEU A 49 3.41 -20.04 6.70
C LEU A 49 3.28 -21.12 5.62
N GLN A 50 3.29 -20.76 4.34
CA GLN A 50 3.32 -21.69 3.22
C GLN A 50 4.74 -22.21 2.89
N GLU A 51 5.78 -21.64 3.50
CA GLU A 51 7.14 -22.12 3.32
C GLU A 51 7.30 -23.53 3.88
N LYS A 52 8.14 -24.35 3.24
CA LYS A 52 8.34 -25.77 3.59
C LYS A 52 8.72 -25.95 5.05
N ASP A 53 9.50 -25.00 5.59
CA ASP A 53 10.01 -25.04 6.96
C ASP A 53 8.88 -24.97 8.01
N PHE A 54 7.71 -24.43 7.66
CA PHE A 54 6.55 -24.30 8.56
C PHE A 54 5.39 -25.25 8.22
N SER A 55 5.49 -26.07 7.17
CA SER A 55 4.35 -26.87 6.69
C SER A 55 3.81 -27.84 7.74
N ASP A 56 4.71 -28.46 8.51
CA ASP A 56 4.33 -29.45 9.53
C ASP A 56 3.78 -28.79 10.79
N PHE A 57 4.27 -27.60 11.13
CA PHE A 57 3.68 -26.78 12.17
C PHE A 57 2.25 -26.36 11.80
N ILE A 58 2.06 -25.89 10.56
CA ILE A 58 0.75 -25.42 10.10
C ILE A 58 -0.28 -26.53 10.00
N LYS A 59 0.10 -27.71 9.52
CA LYS A 59 -0.81 -28.86 9.52
C LYS A 59 -1.33 -29.17 10.92
N ARG A 60 -0.43 -29.23 11.92
CA ARG A 60 -0.80 -29.46 13.33
C ARG A 60 -1.69 -28.35 13.88
N LEU A 61 -1.38 -27.09 13.57
CA LEU A 61 -2.20 -25.95 13.99
C LEU A 61 -3.61 -26.00 13.38
N VAL A 62 -3.73 -26.29 12.09
CA VAL A 62 -5.01 -26.42 11.40
C VAL A 62 -5.84 -27.58 11.95
N GLU A 63 -5.21 -28.74 12.20
CA GLU A 63 -5.88 -29.89 12.81
C GLU A 63 -6.39 -29.55 14.21
N LYS A 64 -5.59 -28.88 15.05
CA LYS A 64 -5.99 -28.49 16.39
C LYS A 64 -7.11 -27.45 16.43
N ILE A 65 -7.07 -26.47 15.51
CA ILE A 65 -8.18 -25.52 15.35
C ILE A 65 -9.45 -26.27 14.97
N ARG A 66 -9.38 -27.21 14.02
CA ARG A 66 -10.53 -28.00 13.59
C ARG A 66 -11.08 -28.91 14.69
N GLU A 67 -10.22 -29.52 15.50
CA GLU A 67 -10.63 -30.37 16.63
C GLU A 67 -11.35 -29.56 17.71
N LYS A 68 -10.85 -28.35 18.01
CA LYS A 68 -11.38 -27.52 19.09
C LYS A 68 -12.49 -26.55 18.66
N THR A 69 -12.81 -26.44 17.37
CA THR A 69 -13.81 -25.49 16.84
C THR A 69 -14.73 -26.15 15.83
N LYS A 70 -15.84 -25.49 15.46
CA LYS A 70 -16.72 -25.98 14.37
C LYS A 70 -16.31 -25.45 12.99
N MET A 71 -15.02 -25.15 12.80
CA MET A 71 -14.51 -24.60 11.55
C MET A 71 -14.15 -25.71 10.55
N THR A 72 -14.40 -25.46 9.26
CA THR A 72 -13.92 -26.31 8.16
C THR A 72 -12.40 -26.25 8.04
N GLU A 73 -11.79 -27.16 7.27
CA GLU A 73 -10.35 -27.12 7.03
C GLU A 73 -9.89 -25.79 6.38
N LYS A 74 -10.67 -25.28 5.41
CA LYS A 74 -10.38 -24.01 4.73
C LYS A 74 -10.43 -22.83 5.71
N GLU A 75 -11.43 -22.79 6.57
CA GLU A 75 -11.55 -21.75 7.61
C GLU A 75 -10.43 -21.87 8.64
N SER A 76 -10.09 -23.10 9.05
CA SER A 76 -9.02 -23.36 10.02
C SER A 76 -7.65 -22.91 9.50
N LYS A 77 -7.38 -23.09 8.20
CA LYS A 77 -6.17 -22.55 7.53
C LYS A 77 -6.08 -21.04 7.64
N ILE A 78 -7.17 -20.33 7.41
CA ILE A 78 -7.18 -18.86 7.51
C ILE A 78 -7.08 -18.43 8.97
N SER A 79 -7.80 -19.10 9.88
CA SER A 79 -7.75 -18.83 11.32
C SER A 79 -6.36 -19.04 11.93
N ALA A 80 -5.53 -19.93 11.37
CA ALA A 80 -4.14 -20.08 11.79
C ALA A 80 -3.35 -18.76 11.63
N SER A 81 -3.52 -18.08 10.49
CA SER A 81 -2.87 -16.79 10.24
C SER A 81 -3.42 -15.68 11.14
N TYR A 82 -4.70 -15.72 11.48
CA TYR A 82 -5.28 -14.81 12.49
C TYR A 82 -4.66 -15.03 13.86
N LEU A 83 -4.60 -16.28 14.34
CA LEU A 83 -4.03 -16.61 15.65
C LEU A 83 -2.59 -16.12 15.76
N ILE A 84 -1.79 -16.36 14.73
CA ILE A 84 -0.39 -15.92 14.70
C ILE A 84 -0.32 -14.40 14.68
N GLN A 85 -1.07 -13.71 13.81
CA GLN A 85 -1.10 -12.25 13.78
C GLN A 85 -1.50 -11.62 15.13
N GLU A 86 -2.45 -12.22 15.85
CA GLU A 86 -2.87 -11.73 17.16
C GLU A 86 -1.82 -11.98 18.26
N ASP A 87 -0.98 -13.01 18.12
CA ASP A 87 0.17 -13.24 18.99
C ASP A 87 1.31 -12.25 18.72
N ILE A 88 1.84 -12.25 17.49
CA ILE A 88 3.10 -11.56 17.16
C ILE A 88 2.90 -10.18 16.56
N GLY A 89 1.72 -9.84 16.04
CA GLY A 89 1.61 -8.63 15.24
C GLY A 89 1.72 -7.33 16.06
N ASN A 90 1.52 -7.36 17.39
CA ASN A 90 1.89 -6.23 18.26
C ASN A 90 3.41 -6.08 18.39
N GLU A 91 4.14 -7.19 18.42
CA GLU A 91 5.61 -7.20 18.47
C GLU A 91 6.18 -6.69 17.15
N ILE A 92 5.74 -7.25 16.02
CA ILE A 92 6.13 -6.76 14.69
C ILE A 92 5.77 -5.28 14.52
N CYS A 93 4.63 -4.81 15.03
CA CYS A 93 4.26 -3.39 14.99
C CYS A 93 5.25 -2.50 15.78
N LYS A 94 5.71 -2.96 16.95
CA LYS A 94 6.76 -2.26 17.72
C LYS A 94 8.09 -2.27 16.99
N ASP A 95 8.45 -3.41 16.39
CA ASP A 95 9.70 -3.60 15.65
C ASP A 95 9.75 -2.75 14.38
N MET A 96 8.59 -2.48 13.79
CA MET A 96 8.41 -1.58 12.65
C MET A 96 8.30 -0.11 13.05
N GLU A 97 8.66 0.27 14.28
CA GLU A 97 8.76 1.66 14.76
C GLU A 97 7.47 2.48 14.58
N GLY A 98 6.30 1.82 14.62
CA GLY A 98 5.00 2.47 14.42
C GLY A 98 4.63 2.71 12.95
N GLU A 99 5.41 2.22 12.00
CA GLU A 99 5.07 2.18 10.56
C GLU A 99 4.07 1.06 10.24
N MET A 100 2.98 0.99 11.01
CA MET A 100 1.83 0.14 10.71
C MET A 100 0.52 0.88 10.95
N GLU A 101 -0.44 0.66 10.05
CA GLU A 101 -1.80 1.16 10.19
C GLU A 101 -2.72 0.04 10.67
N GLU A 102 -3.43 0.27 11.77
CA GLU A 102 -4.44 -0.67 12.28
C GLU A 102 -5.84 -0.24 11.85
N VAL A 103 -6.57 -1.15 11.19
CA VAL A 103 -7.95 -0.93 10.76
C VAL A 103 -8.85 -1.97 11.42
N THR A 104 -9.90 -1.50 12.08
CA THR A 104 -10.97 -2.36 12.60
C THR A 104 -11.93 -2.69 11.47
N GLU A 105 -11.88 -3.92 10.98
CA GLU A 105 -12.80 -4.40 9.95
C GLU A 105 -13.39 -5.73 10.40
N GLN A 106 -14.72 -5.80 10.59
CA GLN A 106 -15.43 -6.99 11.03
C GLN A 106 -16.23 -7.57 9.87
N LYS A 107 -15.74 -8.63 9.21
CA LYS A 107 -16.57 -9.56 8.41
C LYS A 107 -15.95 -10.96 8.33
N GLY A 108 -16.79 -11.99 8.39
CA GLY A 108 -16.45 -13.37 8.01
C GLY A 108 -15.71 -14.18 9.10
N ILE A 109 -14.50 -14.64 8.80
CA ILE A 109 -13.71 -15.54 9.67
C ILE A 109 -13.35 -14.88 11.00
N GLN A 110 -13.18 -13.56 11.01
CA GLN A 110 -12.97 -12.79 12.24
C GLN A 110 -14.10 -13.01 13.25
N GLU A 111 -15.35 -12.81 12.86
CA GLU A 111 -16.51 -13.01 13.73
C GLU A 111 -16.64 -14.46 14.16
N LYS A 112 -16.34 -15.41 13.26
CA LYS A 112 -16.41 -16.83 13.57
C LYS A 112 -15.37 -17.22 14.62
N GLY A 113 -14.15 -16.67 14.54
CA GLY A 113 -13.13 -16.90 15.57
C GLY A 113 -13.41 -16.20 16.89
N GLU A 114 -14.05 -15.02 16.88
CA GLU A 114 -14.57 -14.37 18.10
C GLU A 114 -15.65 -15.24 18.77
N LYS A 115 -16.61 -15.77 17.99
CA LYS A 115 -17.65 -16.71 18.48
C LYS A 115 -17.05 -18.00 19.04
N GLU A 116 -16.00 -18.50 18.40
CA GLU A 116 -15.28 -19.71 18.83
C GLU A 116 -14.28 -19.44 19.97
N LYS A 117 -14.20 -18.20 20.49
CA LYS A 117 -13.31 -17.78 21.57
C LYS A 117 -11.83 -17.99 21.26
N LEU A 118 -11.42 -17.75 20.01
CA LEU A 118 -10.02 -17.79 19.60
C LEU A 118 -9.32 -16.45 19.90
N TRP A 119 -10.04 -15.34 19.72
CA TRP A 119 -9.59 -13.98 19.99
C TRP A 119 -10.77 -13.10 20.41
N THR A 120 -10.49 -11.99 21.12
CA THR A 120 -11.49 -11.04 21.61
C THR A 120 -11.72 -9.85 20.68
N GLY A 121 -10.91 -9.74 19.62
CA GLY A 121 -10.99 -8.70 18.61
C GLY A 121 -9.74 -8.69 17.77
N SER A 122 -9.85 -9.06 16.49
CA SER A 122 -8.73 -9.01 15.55
C SER A 122 -8.70 -7.65 14.85
N LYS A 123 -7.53 -7.06 14.71
CA LYS A 123 -7.35 -5.86 13.88
C LYS A 123 -6.62 -6.25 12.61
N ARG A 124 -7.00 -5.68 11.47
CA ARG A 124 -6.12 -5.78 10.29
C ARG A 124 -4.98 -4.80 10.47
N ARG A 125 -3.75 -5.28 10.24
CA ARG A 125 -2.55 -4.46 10.31
C ARG A 125 -1.96 -4.33 8.91
N PHE A 126 -1.73 -3.12 8.46
CA PHE A 126 -1.11 -2.83 7.18
C PHE A 126 0.30 -2.28 7.40
N LEU A 127 1.22 -2.62 6.51
CA LEU A 127 2.56 -2.04 6.50
C LEU A 127 2.50 -0.59 6.05
N GLY A 128 3.04 0.32 6.86
CA GLY A 128 2.95 1.75 6.63
C GLY A 128 1.51 2.27 6.58
N LYS A 129 1.36 3.50 6.07
CA LYS A 129 0.04 4.10 5.84
C LYS A 129 -0.45 3.72 4.45
N ARG A 130 -1.72 3.36 4.34
CA ARG A 130 -2.40 3.27 3.05
C ARG A 130 -2.42 4.68 2.45
N ALA A 131 -1.63 4.86 1.39
CA ALA A 131 -1.55 6.12 0.68
C ALA A 131 -2.51 6.10 -0.51
N PRO A 132 -3.74 6.63 -0.38
CA PRO A 132 -4.62 6.76 -1.53
C PRO A 132 -3.97 7.70 -2.56
N ILE A 133 -3.96 7.25 -3.82
CA ILE A 133 -3.26 7.92 -4.93
C ILE A 133 -3.73 9.38 -5.09
N LEU A 134 -5.05 9.61 -5.02
CA LEU A 134 -5.65 10.93 -5.26
C LEU A 134 -5.24 11.98 -4.20
N PRO A 135 -5.38 11.73 -2.88
CA PRO A 135 -4.88 12.64 -1.85
C PRO A 135 -3.38 12.91 -1.93
N ASP A 136 -2.56 11.92 -2.30
CA ASP A 136 -1.12 12.10 -2.45
C ASP A 136 -0.79 13.00 -3.65
N LEU A 137 -1.42 12.78 -4.80
CA LEU A 137 -1.27 13.66 -5.98
C LEU A 137 -1.71 15.09 -5.67
N PHE A 138 -2.85 15.26 -4.99
CA PHE A 138 -3.32 16.57 -4.57
C PHE A 138 -2.39 17.23 -3.55
N GLY A 139 -1.83 16.44 -2.64
CA GLY A 139 -0.83 16.87 -1.67
C GLY A 139 0.44 17.39 -2.35
N ILE A 140 0.94 16.66 -3.34
CA ILE A 140 2.10 17.07 -4.17
C ILE A 140 1.77 18.38 -4.89
N PHE A 141 0.64 18.46 -5.57
CA PHE A 141 0.21 19.67 -6.28
C PHE A 141 0.07 20.89 -5.34
N LYS A 142 -0.51 20.70 -4.15
CA LYS A 142 -0.68 21.77 -3.16
C LYS A 142 0.66 22.26 -2.59
N ARG A 143 1.62 21.35 -2.35
CA ARG A 143 2.92 21.67 -1.75
C ARG A 143 3.82 22.47 -2.69
N HIS A 144 3.80 22.17 -3.99
CA HIS A 144 4.73 22.80 -4.93
C HIS A 144 4.09 24.01 -5.63
N LEU A 145 4.40 25.20 -5.12
CA LEU A 145 3.97 26.47 -5.72
C LEU A 145 4.35 26.58 -7.21
N ILE A 146 5.54 26.13 -7.58
CA ILE A 146 6.03 26.17 -8.96
C ILE A 146 5.12 25.35 -9.89
N LEU A 147 4.76 24.11 -9.51
CA LEU A 147 3.88 23.26 -10.34
C LEU A 147 2.51 23.93 -10.54
N ARG A 148 1.97 24.60 -9.51
CA ARG A 148 0.71 25.34 -9.60
C ARG A 148 0.80 26.50 -10.58
N ILE A 149 1.84 27.32 -10.45
CA ILE A 149 2.07 28.46 -11.35
C ILE A 149 2.21 27.96 -12.79
N THR A 150 3.00 26.92 -13.02
CA THR A 150 3.23 26.36 -14.37
C THR A 150 1.92 25.86 -15.00
N ILE A 151 1.09 25.14 -14.26
CA ILE A 151 -0.22 24.68 -14.75
C ILE A 151 -1.16 25.87 -15.01
N CYS A 152 -1.21 26.86 -14.12
CA CYS A 152 -2.01 28.06 -14.31
C CYS A 152 -1.59 28.85 -15.56
N VAL A 153 -0.27 29.03 -15.77
CA VAL A 153 0.28 29.68 -16.97
C VAL A 153 -0.06 28.87 -18.23
N GLY A 154 0.04 27.54 -18.16
CA GLY A 154 -0.35 26.68 -19.27
C GLY A 154 -1.83 26.81 -19.64
N PHE A 155 -2.73 26.82 -18.65
CA PHE A 155 -4.16 27.06 -18.89
C PHE A 155 -4.42 28.46 -19.44
N LEU A 156 -3.73 29.48 -18.92
CA LEU A 156 -3.84 30.83 -19.43
C LEU A 156 -3.49 30.91 -20.93
N PHE A 157 -2.40 30.27 -21.35
CA PHE A 157 -2.02 30.20 -22.76
C PHE A 157 -3.02 29.44 -23.62
N LEU A 158 -3.61 28.35 -23.13
CA LEU A 158 -4.69 27.65 -23.83
C LEU A 158 -5.95 28.50 -23.97
N ILE A 159 -6.32 29.27 -22.94
CA ILE A 159 -7.47 30.19 -23.00
C ILE A 159 -7.23 31.27 -24.05
N ILE A 160 -6.04 31.89 -24.05
CA ILE A 160 -5.69 32.90 -25.06
C ILE A 160 -5.72 32.27 -26.46
N SER A 161 -5.16 31.07 -26.61
CA SER A 161 -5.20 30.32 -27.88
C SER A 161 -6.64 30.04 -28.33
N ALA A 162 -7.53 29.62 -27.43
CA ALA A 162 -8.94 29.35 -27.74
C ALA A 162 -9.68 30.59 -28.22
N VAL A 163 -9.42 31.74 -27.60
CA VAL A 163 -9.98 33.04 -28.02
C VAL A 163 -9.47 33.41 -29.41
N LEU A 164 -8.18 33.26 -29.68
CA LEU A 164 -7.59 33.56 -30.99
C LEU A 164 -8.10 32.65 -32.11
N PHE A 165 -8.27 31.35 -31.83
CA PHE A 165 -8.89 30.40 -32.76
C PHE A 165 -10.40 30.56 -32.89
N ARG A 166 -11.04 31.32 -31.97
CA ARG A 166 -12.49 31.32 -31.75
C ARG A 166 -13.07 29.91 -31.58
N SER A 167 -12.26 28.99 -31.04
CA SER A 167 -12.60 27.58 -30.90
C SER A 167 -11.78 26.94 -29.80
N PHE A 168 -12.48 26.47 -28.76
CA PHE A 168 -11.89 25.64 -27.71
C PHE A 168 -11.34 24.34 -28.26
N TYR A 169 -12.03 23.75 -29.24
CA TYR A 169 -11.59 22.50 -29.86
C TYR A 169 -10.23 22.64 -30.54
N LYS A 170 -10.03 23.69 -31.36
CA LYS A 170 -8.74 23.95 -32.03
C LYS A 170 -7.63 24.13 -31.00
N ALA A 171 -7.84 24.94 -29.96
CA ALA A 171 -6.82 25.19 -28.94
C ALA A 171 -6.44 23.94 -28.14
N ILE A 172 -7.42 23.10 -27.78
CA ILE A 172 -7.15 21.81 -27.12
C ILE A 172 -6.39 20.88 -28.06
N LEU A 173 -6.76 20.83 -29.35
CA LEU A 173 -6.05 20.02 -30.34
C LEU A 173 -4.58 20.45 -30.42
N VAL A 174 -4.30 21.74 -30.64
CA VAL A 174 -2.91 22.26 -30.64
C VAL A 174 -2.18 21.92 -29.34
N GLY A 175 -2.83 22.11 -28.18
CA GLY A 175 -2.21 21.84 -26.89
C GLY A 175 -1.89 20.36 -26.64
N LEU A 176 -2.73 19.44 -27.13
CA LEU A 176 -2.53 18.01 -26.93
C LEU A 176 -1.63 17.37 -27.97
N THR A 177 -1.75 17.79 -29.24
CA THR A 177 -1.11 17.12 -30.38
C THR A 177 0.01 17.93 -31.03
N LEU A 178 0.22 19.18 -30.58
CA LEU A 178 1.16 20.13 -31.19
C LEU A 178 0.92 20.34 -32.69
N THR A 179 -0.30 20.05 -33.15
CA THR A 179 -0.69 20.24 -34.55
C THR A 179 -0.81 21.72 -34.85
N ALA A 180 -0.14 22.17 -35.91
CA ALA A 180 -0.28 23.53 -36.40
C ALA A 180 -1.40 23.59 -37.45
N PHE A 181 -2.35 24.50 -37.26
CA PHE A 181 -3.32 24.80 -38.31
C PHE A 181 -2.70 25.74 -39.35
N GLU A 182 -2.73 25.32 -40.62
CA GLU A 182 -2.25 26.08 -41.77
C GLU A 182 -3.25 27.17 -42.15
N GLU A 183 -3.22 28.30 -41.43
CA GLU A 183 -3.95 29.51 -41.82
C GLU A 183 -2.97 30.70 -41.90
N GLU A 184 -3.14 31.57 -42.90
CA GLU A 184 -2.18 32.64 -43.22
C GLU A 184 -2.09 33.74 -42.14
N SER A 185 -3.14 33.90 -41.34
CA SER A 185 -3.25 35.02 -40.40
C SER A 185 -2.23 34.92 -39.25
N LEU A 186 -1.59 36.05 -38.96
CA LEU A 186 -0.57 36.16 -37.91
C LEU A 186 -1.13 35.77 -36.52
N TYR A 187 -2.39 36.10 -36.25
CA TYR A 187 -3.07 35.74 -35.00
C TYR A 187 -3.20 34.22 -34.82
N ILE A 188 -3.38 33.44 -35.89
CA ILE A 188 -3.49 31.99 -35.81
C ILE A 188 -2.12 31.33 -35.59
N LYS A 189 -1.05 31.91 -36.16
CA LYS A 189 0.32 31.47 -35.85
C LYS A 189 0.65 31.68 -34.37
N ILE A 190 0.26 32.83 -33.81
CA ILE A 190 0.39 33.10 -32.36
C ILE A 190 -0.47 32.12 -31.54
N ALA A 191 -1.69 31.84 -31.98
CA ALA A 191 -2.58 30.89 -31.31
C ALA A 191 -2.00 29.47 -31.28
N ASN A 192 -1.41 29.01 -32.39
CA ASN A 192 -0.70 27.73 -32.47
C ASN A 192 0.48 27.70 -31.48
N LEU A 193 1.30 28.76 -31.42
CA LEU A 193 2.45 28.83 -30.52
C LEU A 193 2.02 28.82 -29.05
N LEU A 194 1.08 29.68 -28.66
CA LEU A 194 0.58 29.75 -27.29
C LEU A 194 -0.11 28.46 -26.88
N GLY A 195 -0.93 27.89 -27.76
CA GLY A 195 -1.61 26.61 -27.52
C GLY A 195 -0.60 25.48 -27.29
N GLY A 196 0.42 25.39 -28.15
CA GLY A 196 1.47 24.37 -28.04
C GLY A 196 2.30 24.52 -26.77
N ILE A 197 2.77 25.74 -26.45
CA ILE A 197 3.51 26.00 -25.21
C ILE A 197 2.63 25.68 -23.99
N GLY A 198 1.37 26.13 -23.99
CA GLY A 198 0.44 25.86 -22.89
C GLY A 198 0.21 24.37 -22.66
N GLY A 199 0.04 23.62 -23.74
CA GLY A 199 -0.06 22.16 -23.74
C GLY A 199 1.17 21.46 -23.17
N ILE A 200 2.37 21.82 -23.65
CA ILE A 200 3.66 21.31 -23.15
C ILE A 200 3.79 21.54 -21.65
N LEU A 201 3.50 22.75 -21.18
CA LEU A 201 3.59 23.09 -19.75
C LEU A 201 2.67 22.22 -18.90
N ILE A 202 1.41 22.04 -19.31
CA ILE A 202 0.46 21.20 -18.56
C ILE A 202 0.91 19.73 -18.59
N PHE A 203 1.31 19.22 -19.76
CA PHE A 203 1.70 17.83 -19.95
C PHE A 203 2.90 17.44 -19.08
N PHE A 204 4.02 18.15 -19.21
CA PHE A 204 5.24 17.83 -18.46
C PHE A 204 5.06 18.04 -16.96
N THR A 205 4.27 19.03 -16.55
CA THR A 205 3.97 19.23 -15.12
C THR A 205 3.11 18.09 -14.58
N SER A 206 2.12 17.63 -15.34
CA SER A 206 1.28 16.48 -14.96
C SER A 206 2.11 15.19 -14.86
N LEU A 207 2.99 14.95 -15.85
CA LEU A 207 3.91 13.81 -15.84
C LEU A 207 4.86 13.88 -14.64
N SER A 208 5.35 15.07 -14.29
CA SER A 208 6.24 15.28 -13.14
C SER A 208 5.53 14.96 -11.82
N ILE A 209 4.26 15.35 -11.66
CA ILE A 209 3.46 15.03 -10.47
C ILE A 209 3.30 13.51 -10.33
N VAL A 210 3.01 12.82 -11.42
CA VAL A 210 2.87 11.36 -11.44
C VAL A 210 4.19 10.68 -11.12
N LEU A 211 5.30 11.11 -11.74
CA LEU A 211 6.63 10.58 -11.46
C LEU A 211 7.02 10.79 -9.99
N GLN A 212 6.74 11.98 -9.45
CA GLN A 212 7.01 12.29 -8.06
C GLN A 212 6.20 11.41 -7.12
N HIS A 213 4.93 11.11 -7.44
CA HIS A 213 4.15 10.14 -6.68
C HIS A 213 4.81 8.75 -6.68
N PHE A 214 5.26 8.24 -7.83
CA PHE A 214 5.97 6.96 -7.90
C PHE A 214 7.26 6.93 -7.09
N LEU A 215 8.07 7.99 -7.18
CA LEU A 215 9.31 8.11 -6.41
C LEU A 215 9.04 8.15 -4.90
N LEU A 216 7.98 8.85 -4.50
CA LEU A 216 7.60 8.97 -3.09
C LEU A 216 7.11 7.62 -2.55
N THR A 217 6.27 6.90 -3.30
CA THR A 217 5.86 5.53 -2.95
C THR A 217 7.06 4.60 -2.83
N LYS A 218 7.98 4.63 -3.81
CA LYS A 218 9.20 3.80 -3.78
C LYS A 218 10.09 4.12 -2.58
N SER A 219 10.28 5.40 -2.25
CA SER A 219 11.06 5.82 -1.08
C SER A 219 10.44 5.35 0.23
N ARG A 220 9.11 5.38 0.35
CA ARG A 220 8.41 4.85 1.52
C ARG A 220 8.55 3.32 1.64
N ASP A 221 8.46 2.59 0.52
CA ASP A 221 8.71 1.14 0.48
C ASP A 221 10.14 0.79 0.89
N GLU A 222 11.13 1.54 0.39
CA GLU A 222 12.53 1.38 0.78
C GLU A 222 12.74 1.64 2.27
N THR A 223 12.07 2.64 2.83
CA THR A 223 12.13 2.93 4.28
C THR A 223 11.57 1.77 5.10
N LEU A 224 10.44 1.19 4.70
CA LEU A 224 9.87 0.00 5.37
C LEU A 224 10.84 -1.19 5.33
N ARG A 225 11.44 -1.45 4.17
CA ARG A 225 12.42 -2.54 3.98
C ARG A 225 13.65 -2.34 4.84
N GLU A 226 14.13 -1.10 4.92
CA GLU A 226 15.29 -0.71 5.71
C GLU A 226 15.04 -0.86 7.22
N ILE A 227 13.85 -0.49 7.72
CA ILE A 227 13.46 -0.71 9.12
C ILE A 227 13.50 -2.20 9.46
N ALA A 228 12.87 -3.04 8.64
CA ALA A 228 12.87 -4.49 8.84
C ALA A 228 14.29 -5.08 8.78
N ARG A 229 15.14 -4.60 7.87
CA ARG A 229 16.55 -5.00 7.76
C ARG A 229 17.35 -4.63 9.00
N ARG A 230 17.22 -3.40 9.49
CA ARG A 230 17.91 -2.93 10.71
C ARG A 230 17.50 -3.74 11.93
N PHE A 231 16.25 -4.19 12.00
CA PHE A 231 15.82 -5.07 13.09
C PHE A 231 16.54 -6.42 13.04
N LEU A 232 16.57 -7.06 11.86
CA LEU A 232 17.28 -8.33 11.68
C LEU A 232 18.77 -8.21 12.00
N GLU A 233 19.40 -7.10 11.61
CA GLU A 233 20.82 -6.84 11.91
C GLU A 233 21.08 -6.58 13.42
N ARG A 234 20.14 -5.93 14.11
CA ARG A 234 20.21 -5.72 15.58
C ARG A 234 20.13 -7.03 16.35
N LYS A 235 19.35 -8.01 15.88
CA LYS A 235 19.15 -9.32 16.54
C LYS A 235 20.35 -10.26 16.41
N VAL A 236 21.20 -10.08 15.40
CA VAL A 236 22.39 -10.90 15.14
C VAL A 236 23.61 -10.45 15.97
N LYS A 237 23.57 -9.24 16.55
CA LYS A 237 24.60 -8.71 17.44
C LYS A 237 24.29 -9.01 18.90
#